data_AF-A0A922WQG4-F1
#
_entry.id   AF-A0A922WQG4-F1
#
_cell.length_a   1.000
_cell.length_b   1.000
_cell.length_c   1.000
_cell.angle_alpha   90.00
_cell.angle_beta   90.00
_cell.angle_gamma   90.00
#
_symmetry.space_group_name_H-M   'P 1'
#
loop_
_entity.id
_entity.type
_entity.pdbx_description
1 polymer ?
#
loop_
_entity_poly.entity_id
_entity_poly.type
_entity_poly.pdbx_seq_one_letter_code
_entity_poly.pdbx_strand_id
1 'polypeptide(L)'
;MALEYIKIDKPSPHRESAVIFDGALAVDYLFSSPRTMSLSGHANVYNTCLRILRQRGYALRLEYGASVGEEYESPLWIAEKNGFRFMADNAIELLGLTAVFEFVKLTKNEPYWWSVNGPDIWDELQSAAPPSSSGEAE
;
A
#
# COMPACT_ATOMS: atom_id res chain seq x y z
N MET A 1 25.94 -43.26 -21.55
CA MET A 1 25.40 -42.27 -22.50
C MET A 1 25.02 -41.06 -21.67
N ALA A 2 25.85 -40.02 -21.68
CA ALA A 2 25.72 -38.85 -20.84
C ALA A 2 24.88 -37.79 -21.56
N LEU A 3 23.87 -37.24 -20.89
CA LEU A 3 23.15 -36.06 -21.36
C LEU A 3 23.78 -34.84 -20.71
N GLU A 4 24.36 -34.00 -21.55
CA GLU A 4 25.07 -32.78 -21.20
C GLU A 4 24.12 -31.71 -20.64
N TYR A 5 24.54 -31.10 -19.53
CA TYR A 5 23.89 -29.91 -18.98
C TYR A 5 24.30 -28.69 -19.81
N ILE A 6 23.32 -28.02 -20.43
CA ILE A 6 23.52 -26.74 -21.10
C ILE A 6 23.86 -25.69 -20.04
N LYS A 7 25.11 -25.23 -20.08
CA LYS A 7 25.61 -24.12 -19.29
C LYS A 7 25.10 -22.82 -19.92
N ILE A 8 24.13 -22.17 -19.29
CA ILE A 8 23.71 -20.81 -19.69
C ILE A 8 24.78 -19.85 -19.19
N ASP A 9 25.56 -19.30 -20.11
CA ASP A 9 26.55 -18.28 -19.81
C ASP A 9 25.86 -16.98 -19.38
N LYS A 10 26.28 -16.42 -18.24
CA LYS A 10 25.86 -15.07 -17.83
C LYS A 10 26.41 -14.07 -18.86
N PRO A 11 25.62 -13.10 -19.35
CA PRO A 11 26.19 -12.06 -20.20
C PRO A 11 27.16 -11.21 -19.38
N SER A 12 28.44 -11.20 -19.79
CA SER A 12 29.46 -10.30 -19.28
C SER A 12 29.14 -8.86 -19.68
N PRO A 13 29.31 -7.87 -18.78
CA PRO A 13 29.18 -6.47 -19.12
C PRO A 13 30.39 -6.00 -19.93
N HIS A 14 30.23 -4.88 -20.63
CA HIS A 14 31.25 -4.15 -21.39
C HIS A 14 31.51 -4.61 -22.83
N ARG A 15 30.68 -4.10 -23.74
CA ARG A 15 31.17 -3.60 -25.03
C ARG A 15 30.56 -2.22 -25.26
N GLU A 16 31.27 -1.20 -24.78
CA GLU A 16 31.07 0.18 -25.22
C GLU A 16 31.50 0.28 -26.68
N SER A 17 30.56 0.56 -27.57
CA SER A 17 30.87 1.12 -28.88
C SER A 17 30.62 2.61 -28.80
N ALA A 18 31.68 3.38 -28.51
CA ALA A 18 31.68 4.82 -28.64
C ALA A 18 31.61 5.18 -30.14
N VAL A 19 30.54 5.86 -30.55
CA VAL A 19 30.46 6.55 -31.83
C VAL A 19 30.60 8.02 -31.53
N ILE A 20 31.71 8.63 -31.95
CA ILE A 20 31.91 10.08 -31.85
C ILE A 20 31.17 10.71 -33.04
N PHE A 21 30.15 11.50 -32.75
CA PHE A 21 29.59 12.47 -33.69
C PHE A 21 29.88 13.89 -33.20
N ASP A 22 30.24 14.70 -34.19
CA ASP A 22 30.68 16.08 -34.12
C ASP A 22 29.68 17.00 -33.37
N GLY A 23 30.22 17.92 -32.55
CA GLY A 23 29.57 19.16 -32.11
C GLY A 23 28.24 19.09 -31.35
N ALA A 24 28.32 19.14 -30.01
CA ALA A 24 27.31 19.69 -29.09
C ALA A 24 25.83 19.33 -29.36
N LEU A 25 25.40 18.16 -28.86
CA LEU A 25 23.99 17.89 -28.60
C LEU A 25 23.79 17.57 -27.12
N ALA A 26 22.80 18.25 -26.56
CA ALA A 26 22.37 18.19 -25.18
C ALA A 26 22.27 16.75 -24.66
N VAL A 27 23.02 16.47 -23.61
CA VAL A 27 22.91 15.26 -22.79
C VAL A 27 21.68 15.33 -21.87
N ASP A 28 20.53 15.70 -22.41
CA ASP A 28 19.26 15.74 -21.66
C ASP A 28 18.52 14.38 -21.68
N TYR A 29 19.14 13.32 -22.23
CA TYR A 29 18.47 12.05 -22.50
C TYR A 29 18.90 10.86 -21.61
N LEU A 30 19.45 11.09 -20.41
CA LEU A 30 19.91 10.00 -19.54
C LEU A 30 19.42 10.00 -18.09
N PHE A 31 18.32 10.67 -17.79
CA PHE A 31 17.54 10.36 -16.58
C PHE A 31 16.07 10.25 -16.94
N SER A 32 15.72 9.16 -17.63
CA SER A 32 14.35 8.65 -17.54
C SER A 32 14.13 8.28 -16.07
N SER A 33 13.59 9.22 -15.28
CA SER A 33 13.18 8.95 -13.91
C SER A 33 12.41 7.63 -13.90
N PRO A 34 12.72 6.70 -12.98
CA PRO A 34 12.02 5.42 -12.93
C PRO A 34 10.53 5.73 -12.92
N ARG A 35 9.79 5.13 -13.88
CA ARG A 35 8.34 5.30 -13.90
C ARG A 35 7.81 4.78 -12.57
N THR A 36 7.39 5.69 -11.71
CA THR A 36 6.80 5.35 -10.43
C THR A 36 5.50 4.60 -10.72
N MET A 37 5.46 3.33 -10.37
CA MET A 37 4.20 2.59 -10.36
C MET A 37 3.45 2.98 -9.09
N SER A 38 2.35 3.71 -9.26
CA SER A 38 1.51 4.14 -8.15
C SER A 38 0.38 3.15 -7.89
N LEU A 39 0.11 2.93 -6.60
CA LEU A 39 -1.09 2.25 -6.11
C LEU A 39 -1.80 3.23 -5.18
N SER A 40 -3.10 3.41 -5.38
CA SER A 40 -3.92 4.32 -4.56
C SER A 40 -5.10 3.57 -3.95
N GLY A 41 -5.73 4.21 -2.96
CA GLY A 41 -6.97 3.70 -2.36
C GLY A 41 -8.10 3.73 -3.37
N HIS A 42 -8.52 2.56 -3.86
CA HIS A 42 -9.62 2.44 -4.81
C HIS A 42 -10.29 1.06 -4.72
N ALA A 43 -11.57 0.98 -5.11
CA ALA A 43 -12.39 -0.22 -4.97
C ALA A 43 -11.84 -1.45 -5.72
N ASN A 44 -11.05 -1.26 -6.78
CA ASN A 44 -10.37 -2.34 -7.50
C ASN A 44 -9.32 -3.08 -6.64
N VAL A 45 -8.83 -2.48 -5.56
CA VAL A 45 -7.88 -3.10 -4.62
C VAL A 45 -8.61 -3.94 -3.56
N TYR A 46 -9.91 -3.71 -3.34
CA TYR A 46 -10.64 -4.30 -2.21
C TYR A 46 -10.59 -5.83 -2.23
N ASN A 47 -10.83 -6.45 -3.38
CA ASN A 47 -10.80 -7.92 -3.49
C ASN A 47 -9.41 -8.49 -3.14
N THR A 48 -8.34 -7.77 -3.48
CA THR A 48 -6.97 -8.15 -3.08
C THR A 48 -6.80 -8.09 -1.56
N CYS A 49 -7.26 -7.02 -0.91
CA CYS A 49 -7.24 -6.90 0.55
C CYS A 49 -8.00 -8.04 1.24
N LEU A 50 -9.22 -8.35 0.76
CA LEU A 50 -10.05 -9.43 1.33
C LEU A 50 -9.43 -10.81 1.16
N ARG A 51 -8.76 -11.07 0.03
CA ARG A 51 -8.01 -12.33 -0.19
C ARG A 51 -6.86 -12.47 0.80
N ILE A 52 -6.11 -11.39 1.03
CA ILE A 52 -5.02 -11.37 2.02
C ILE A 52 -5.57 -11.67 3.41
N LEU A 53 -6.64 -10.99 3.83
CA LEU A 53 -7.28 -11.22 5.13
C LEU A 53 -7.74 -12.67 5.30
N ARG A 54 -8.42 -13.23 4.29
CA ARG A 54 -8.85 -14.63 4.33
C ARG A 54 -7.66 -15.59 4.42
N GLN A 55 -6.60 -15.36 3.65
CA GLN A 55 -5.38 -16.17 3.70
C GLN A 55 -4.69 -16.09 5.08
N ARG A 56 -4.80 -14.96 5.78
CA ARG A 56 -4.31 -14.77 7.15
C ARG A 56 -5.24 -15.36 8.22
N GLY A 57 -6.35 -15.98 7.85
CA GLY A 57 -7.25 -16.69 8.76
C GLY A 57 -8.28 -15.81 9.46
N TYR A 58 -8.61 -14.64 8.89
CA TYR A 58 -9.73 -13.83 9.37
C TYR A 58 -11.06 -14.34 8.83
N ALA A 59 -12.09 -14.38 9.68
CA ALA A 59 -13.48 -14.47 9.25
C ALA A 59 -13.94 -13.07 8.80
N LEU A 60 -14.60 -12.99 7.63
CA LEU A 60 -15.00 -11.72 7.02
C LEU A 60 -16.53 -11.65 6.89
N ARG A 61 -17.10 -10.48 7.20
CA ARG A 61 -18.53 -10.20 7.04
C ARG A 61 -18.79 -8.73 6.74
N LEU A 62 -19.95 -8.46 6.16
CA LEU A 62 -20.49 -7.12 5.97
C LEU A 62 -21.70 -6.95 6.89
N GLU A 63 -21.80 -5.81 7.55
CA GLU A 63 -23.01 -5.36 8.23
C GLU A 63 -23.58 -4.17 7.46
N TYR A 64 -24.88 -4.20 7.17
CA TYR A 64 -25.60 -3.06 6.59
C TYR A 64 -26.49 -2.48 7.68
N GLY A 65 -26.48 -1.15 7.83
CA GLY A 65 -27.43 -0.49 8.71
C GLY A 65 -28.86 -0.72 8.23
N ALA A 66 -29.79 -0.81 9.18
CA ALA A 66 -31.21 -0.92 8.88
C ALA A 66 -31.77 0.49 8.59
N SER A 67 -31.51 1.03 7.40
CA SER A 67 -32.09 2.33 7.01
C SER A 67 -33.54 2.12 6.60
N VAL A 68 -34.47 2.66 7.37
CA VAL A 68 -35.88 2.76 6.99
C VAL A 68 -36.03 3.98 6.10
N GLY A 69 -36.15 3.77 4.79
CA GLY A 69 -36.85 4.72 3.92
C GLY A 69 -36.04 5.67 3.04
N GLU A 70 -34.72 5.51 2.84
CA GLU A 70 -33.95 5.84 1.62
C GLU A 70 -32.43 5.97 1.89
N GLU A 71 -31.66 5.79 0.81
CA GLU A 71 -30.19 5.74 0.67
C GLU A 71 -29.50 4.44 1.16
N TYR A 72 -28.79 3.77 0.25
CA TYR A 72 -27.99 2.58 0.59
C TYR A 72 -26.83 3.01 1.49
N GLU A 73 -26.90 2.71 2.78
CA GLU A 73 -25.72 2.86 3.64
C GLU A 73 -24.58 1.97 3.14
N SER A 74 -23.39 2.57 3.03
CA SER A 74 -22.15 1.83 2.78
C SER A 74 -22.01 0.75 3.87
N PRO A 75 -21.73 -0.52 3.51
CA PRO A 75 -21.62 -1.56 4.50
C PRO A 75 -20.42 -1.31 5.42
N LEU A 76 -20.58 -1.66 6.69
CA LEU A 76 -19.48 -1.78 7.61
C LEU A 76 -18.72 -3.09 7.33
N TRP A 77 -17.41 -2.97 7.06
CA TRP A 77 -16.54 -4.10 6.76
C TRP A 77 -15.94 -4.65 8.04
N ILE A 78 -16.08 -5.96 8.27
CA ILE A 78 -15.70 -6.58 9.53
C ILE A 78 -14.77 -7.77 9.29
N ALA A 79 -13.69 -7.84 10.08
CA ALA A 79 -12.78 -8.97 10.18
C ALA A 79 -12.67 -9.44 11.64
N GLU A 80 -12.73 -10.76 11.85
CA GLU A 80 -12.65 -11.37 13.19
C GLU A 80 -11.60 -12.48 13.22
N LYS A 81 -10.76 -12.49 14.27
CA LYS A 81 -9.73 -13.52 14.49
C LYS A 81 -9.32 -13.57 15.96
N ASN A 82 -9.24 -14.77 16.54
CA ASN A 82 -8.76 -15.00 17.91
C ASN A 82 -9.45 -14.12 18.98
N GLY A 83 -10.76 -13.86 18.82
CA GLY A 83 -11.52 -13.01 19.74
C GLY A 83 -11.39 -11.50 19.50
N PHE A 84 -10.58 -11.07 18.53
CA PHE A 84 -10.51 -9.68 18.08
C PHE A 84 -11.50 -9.41 16.96
N ARG A 85 -12.11 -8.23 17.00
CA ARG A 85 -13.02 -7.71 15.97
C ARG A 85 -12.49 -6.39 15.45
N PHE A 86 -12.36 -6.29 14.13
CA PHE A 86 -11.94 -5.09 13.40
C PHE A 86 -13.10 -4.61 12.53
N MET A 87 -13.27 -3.30 12.43
CA MET A 87 -14.36 -2.66 11.70
C MET A 87 -13.82 -1.46 10.94
N ALA A 88 -14.21 -1.29 9.69
CA ALA A 88 -13.77 -0.17 8.85
C ALA A 88 -14.79 0.13 7.73
N ASP A 89 -14.63 1.28 7.08
CA ASP A 89 -15.54 1.73 6.01
C ASP A 89 -15.17 1.11 4.65
N ASN A 90 -13.96 0.54 4.53
CA ASN A 90 -13.54 -0.20 3.35
C ASN A 90 -12.50 -1.30 3.65
N ALA A 91 -12.27 -2.15 2.65
CA ALA A 91 -11.34 -3.28 2.78
C ALA A 91 -9.86 -2.88 2.94
N ILE A 92 -9.47 -1.67 2.52
CA ILE A 92 -8.08 -1.19 2.64
C ILE A 92 -7.80 -0.78 4.08
N GLU A 93 -8.69 0.02 4.67
CA GLU A 93 -8.65 0.38 6.09
C GLU A 93 -8.72 -0.86 6.98
N LEU A 94 -9.62 -1.81 6.66
CA LEU A 94 -9.74 -3.05 7.41
C LEU A 94 -8.41 -3.83 7.41
N LEU A 95 -7.75 -3.94 6.25
CA LEU A 95 -6.42 -4.55 6.17
C LEU A 95 -5.40 -3.78 7.00
N GLY A 96 -5.43 -2.45 6.98
CA GLY A 96 -4.57 -1.58 7.81
C GLY A 96 -4.72 -1.87 9.30
N LEU A 97 -5.94 -1.94 9.82
CA LEU A 97 -6.21 -2.24 11.23
C LEU A 97 -5.68 -3.62 11.65
N THR A 98 -5.87 -4.64 10.79
CA THR A 98 -5.32 -5.97 11.07
C THR A 98 -3.80 -6.01 11.03
N ALA A 99 -3.16 -5.17 10.20
CA ALA A 99 -1.71 -5.06 10.17
C ALA A 99 -1.15 -4.42 11.45
N VAL A 100 -1.85 -3.43 12.04
CA VAL A 100 -1.50 -2.87 13.36
C VAL A 100 -1.57 -3.95 14.44
N PHE A 101 -2.65 -4.74 14.46
CA PHE A 101 -2.79 -5.89 15.37
C PHE A 101 -1.64 -6.90 15.24
N GLU A 102 -1.29 -7.26 14.01
CA GLU A 102 -0.20 -8.21 13.72
C GLU A 102 1.17 -7.64 14.08
N PHE A 103 1.37 -6.33 13.94
CA PHE A 103 2.61 -5.64 14.28
C PHE A 103 2.84 -5.58 15.80
N VAL A 104 1.83 -5.16 16.56
CA VAL A 104 1.96 -4.97 18.02
C VAL A 104 2.22 -6.28 18.76
N LYS A 105 1.77 -7.44 18.23
CA LYS A 105 1.94 -8.76 18.84
C LYS A 105 1.59 -8.76 20.33
N LEU A 106 0.36 -8.38 20.63
CA LEU A 106 -0.23 -8.34 21.97
C LEU A 106 0.24 -9.50 22.87
N THR A 107 1.03 -9.19 23.88
CA THR A 107 1.45 -10.13 24.94
C THR A 107 0.61 -9.96 26.21
N LYS A 108 -0.06 -8.82 26.36
CA LYS A 108 -0.93 -8.48 27.50
C LYS A 108 -2.18 -7.77 26.99
N ASN A 109 -3.30 -7.98 27.68
CA ASN A 109 -4.57 -7.33 27.37
C ASN A 109 -4.64 -5.97 28.07
N GLU A 110 -4.09 -4.94 27.42
CA GLU A 110 -4.06 -3.57 27.93
C GLU A 110 -4.96 -2.66 27.06
N PRO A 111 -5.63 -1.66 27.65
CA PRO A 111 -6.38 -0.67 26.87
C PRO A 111 -5.43 0.12 25.96
N TYR A 112 -5.92 0.56 24.80
CA TYR A 112 -5.13 1.32 23.81
C TYR A 112 -3.84 0.63 23.35
N TRP A 113 -3.80 -0.71 23.38
CA TRP A 113 -2.65 -1.51 22.97
C TRP A 113 -2.11 -1.20 21.58
N TRP A 114 -2.93 -0.61 20.70
CA TRP A 114 -2.54 -0.20 19.35
C TRP A 114 -1.67 1.05 19.31
N SER A 115 -1.55 1.79 20.42
CA SER A 115 -0.71 2.99 20.53
C SER A 115 0.76 2.60 20.68
N VAL A 116 1.61 3.12 19.80
CA VAL A 116 3.06 2.92 19.84
C VAL A 116 3.72 4.24 20.21
N ASN A 117 4.56 4.23 21.23
CA ASN A 117 5.30 5.42 21.66
C ASN A 117 6.33 5.82 20.60
N GLY A 118 6.41 7.12 20.31
CA GLY A 118 7.37 7.68 19.36
C GLY A 118 7.08 9.16 19.05
N PRO A 119 7.82 9.74 18.09
CA PRO A 119 7.52 11.08 17.57
C PRO A 119 6.11 11.16 16.96
N ASP A 120 5.50 12.34 16.99
CA ASP A 120 4.23 12.61 16.31
C ASP A 120 4.46 12.83 14.82
N ILE A 121 4.46 11.73 14.06
CA ILE A 121 4.67 11.75 12.61
C ILE A 121 3.48 12.39 11.88
N TRP A 122 2.29 12.40 12.49
CA TRP A 122 1.12 13.04 11.89
C TRP A 122 1.28 14.56 11.87
N ASP A 123 1.71 15.15 12.98
CA ASP A 123 2.00 16.58 13.08
C ASP A 123 3.18 17.00 12.16
N GLU A 124 4.23 16.16 12.10
CA GLU A 124 5.36 16.37 11.19
C GLU A 124 4.92 16.48 9.72
N LEU A 125 4.09 15.53 9.26
CA LEU A 125 3.62 15.50 7.88
C LEU A 125 2.68 16.67 7.54
N GLN A 126 1.79 17.05 8.47
CA GLN A 126 0.92 18.22 8.28
C GLN A 126 1.72 19.52 8.22
N SER A 127 2.72 19.67 9.09
CA SER A 127 3.58 20.86 9.12
C SER A 127 4.47 20.98 7.88
N ALA A 128 4.84 19.85 7.28
CA ALA A 128 5.62 19.79 6.04
C ALA A 128 4.77 19.94 4.77
N ALA A 129 3.43 19.87 4.87
CA ALA A 129 2.56 19.96 3.71
C ALA A 129 2.65 21.37 3.09
N PRO A 130 2.76 21.49 1.75
CA PRO A 130 2.72 22.79 1.10
C PRO A 130 1.35 23.45 1.38
N PRO A 131 1.30 24.79 1.46
CA PRO A 131 0.04 25.49 1.67
C PRO A 131 -0.97 25.10 0.59
N SER A 132 -2.22 24.82 0.99
CA SER A 132 -3.28 24.55 0.05
C SER A 132 -3.47 25.78 -0.84
N SER A 133 -3.27 25.63 -2.15
CA SER A 133 -3.55 26.68 -3.13
C SER A 133 -5.07 26.85 -3.30
N SER A 134 -5.79 27.19 -2.23
CA SER A 134 -7.13 27.75 -2.31
C SER A 134 -6.97 29.23 -2.67
N GLY A 135 -6.71 29.48 -3.95
CA GLY A 135 -6.88 30.80 -4.53
C GLY A 135 -8.36 31.11 -4.59
N GLU A 136 -8.90 31.70 -3.53
CA GLU A 136 -10.09 32.54 -3.66
C GLU A 136 -9.65 33.81 -4.38
N ALA A 137 -9.87 33.82 -5.70
CA ALA A 137 -9.86 35.06 -6.46
C ALA A 137 -11.15 35.81 -6.08
N GLU A 138 -10.99 36.87 -5.30
CA GLU A 138 -12.01 37.90 -5.04
C GLU A 138 -12.25 38.78 -6.27
#